data_AF-A0A2N5KA20-F1
#
_entry.id   AF-A0A2N5KA20-F1
#
_cell.length_a   1.000
_cell.length_b   1.000
_cell.length_c   1.000
_cell.angle_alpha   90.00
_cell.angle_beta   90.00
_cell.angle_gamma   90.00
#
_symmetry.space_group_name_H-M   'P 1'
#
loop_
_entity.id
_entity.type
_entity.pdbx_description
1 polymer ?
#
loop_
_entity_poly.entity_id
_entity_poly.type
_entity_poly.pdbx_seq_one_letter_code
_entity_poly.pdbx_strand_id
1 'polypeptide(L)'
;MVTAQSRSPLSWVPRVAKVGLTFWMLGVVLAMFLWVPPYEGLGNTGRIVMMHVPTAWLSTFAFAIAAWYSIVYLRRRQARDDDRALVATELGFLFSVLATVTGSMFAKVVWGSWWNWEPRETSILILLLIYGAYFALRSAIDDPDRRRQLAAVYALFAFVSAPLLTYVVPRMYENTLHPNCAFLPGSRCNGITLANNGVGQLGDQRLQLLNVERNGDLVTAVVDVSGVGFSNRTTLRPTYNRATQRQVDTPNFPDSRFMLALQGVDETGVQLNIQAPGNTSQRGNVATRTTLFASLIGFTGLFFWVYNLRTTLLGLQRRVEARGLA
;
A
#
# COMPACT_ATOMS: atom_id res chain seq x y z
N MET A 1 15.43 48.31 -20.76
CA MET A 1 16.59 47.83 -19.99
C MET A 1 16.20 46.54 -19.27
N VAL A 2 16.59 45.39 -19.81
CA VAL A 2 16.39 44.09 -19.14
C VAL A 2 17.45 44.00 -18.05
N THR A 3 17.07 44.14 -16.80
CA THR A 3 17.98 43.93 -15.67
C THR A 3 18.42 42.46 -15.69
N ALA A 4 19.71 42.25 -15.89
CA ALA A 4 20.34 40.94 -15.79
C ALA A 4 20.06 40.40 -14.38
N GLN A 5 19.13 39.46 -14.28
CA GLN A 5 18.78 38.81 -13.03
C GLN A 5 20.01 38.00 -12.59
N SER A 6 20.72 38.49 -11.58
CA SER A 6 21.92 37.83 -11.06
C SER A 6 21.54 36.43 -10.62
N ARG A 7 22.09 35.40 -11.28
CA ARG A 7 21.88 34.02 -10.87
C ARG A 7 22.51 33.87 -9.49
N SER A 8 21.73 33.47 -8.50
CA SER A 8 22.25 33.21 -7.16
C SER A 8 23.41 32.20 -7.23
N PRO A 9 24.42 32.33 -6.36
CA PRO A 9 25.62 31.48 -6.39
C PRO A 9 25.32 29.98 -6.19
N LEU A 10 24.10 29.64 -5.79
CA LEU A 10 23.63 28.27 -5.54
C LEU A 10 22.69 27.74 -6.64
N SER A 11 22.60 28.39 -7.81
CA SER A 11 21.71 27.97 -8.91
C SER A 11 22.01 26.58 -9.49
N TRP A 12 23.19 26.02 -9.20
CA TRP A 12 23.61 24.67 -9.60
C TRP A 12 23.10 23.57 -8.65
N VAL A 13 22.85 23.88 -7.37
CA VAL A 13 22.42 22.91 -6.35
C VAL A 13 21.15 22.16 -6.75
N PRO A 14 20.08 22.82 -7.23
CA PRO A 14 18.87 22.12 -7.66
C PRO A 14 19.10 21.22 -8.89
N ARG A 15 20.08 21.53 -9.74
CA ARG A 15 20.40 20.72 -10.92
C ARG A 15 21.15 19.46 -10.52
N VAL A 16 22.15 19.60 -9.65
CA VAL A 16 22.89 18.47 -9.08
C VAL A 16 21.96 17.56 -8.29
N ALA A 17 21.05 18.12 -7.48
CA ALA A 17 20.07 17.33 -6.74
C ALA A 17 19.15 16.50 -7.67
N LYS A 18 18.69 17.06 -8.80
CA LYS A 18 17.87 16.33 -9.78
C LYS A 18 18.63 15.17 -10.44
N VAL A 19 19.87 15.43 -10.85
CA VAL A 19 20.73 14.42 -11.46
C VAL A 19 21.03 13.31 -10.45
N GLY A 20 21.38 13.68 -9.21
CA GLY A 20 21.59 12.74 -8.12
C GLY A 20 20.34 11.90 -7.82
N LEU A 21 19.15 12.50 -7.79
CA LEU A 21 17.88 11.78 -7.62
C LEU A 21 17.60 10.81 -8.77
N THR A 22 17.94 11.19 -10.00
CA THR A 22 17.77 10.32 -11.18
C THR A 22 18.65 9.08 -11.07
N PHE A 23 19.94 9.27 -10.75
CA PHE A 23 20.86 8.14 -10.52
C PHE A 23 20.47 7.30 -9.31
N TRP A 24 19.94 7.91 -8.25
CA TRP A 24 19.40 7.20 -7.10
C TRP A 24 18.24 6.28 -7.49
N MET A 25 17.24 6.81 -8.20
CA MET A 25 16.10 6.02 -8.66
C MET A 25 16.52 4.92 -9.63
N LEU A 26 17.47 5.20 -10.53
CA LEU A 26 18.05 4.18 -11.39
C LEU A 26 18.72 3.08 -10.58
N GLY A 27 19.49 3.44 -9.55
CA GLY A 27 20.12 2.50 -8.63
C GLY A 27 19.10 1.62 -7.89
N VAL A 28 17.98 2.20 -7.43
CA VAL A 28 16.87 1.44 -6.81
C VAL A 28 16.27 0.44 -7.79
N VAL A 29 16.00 0.85 -9.04
CA VAL A 29 15.45 -0.05 -10.07
C VAL A 29 16.44 -1.18 -10.37
N LEU A 30 17.73 -0.87 -10.57
CA LEU A 30 18.76 -1.88 -10.82
C LEU A 30 18.91 -2.83 -9.63
N ALA A 31 18.95 -2.33 -8.40
CA ALA A 31 19.02 -3.13 -7.19
C ALA A 31 17.81 -4.06 -7.05
N MET A 32 16.61 -3.58 -7.38
CA MET A 32 15.40 -4.38 -7.37
C MET A 32 15.49 -5.61 -8.29
N PHE A 33 16.12 -5.51 -9.45
CA PHE A 33 16.22 -6.63 -10.41
C PHE A 33 17.48 -7.49 -10.24
N LEU A 34 18.61 -6.88 -9.88
CA LEU A 34 19.92 -7.51 -9.88
C LEU A 34 20.40 -7.94 -8.49
N TRP A 35 19.92 -7.30 -7.43
CA TRP A 35 20.43 -7.52 -6.06
C TRP A 35 19.40 -8.16 -5.13
N VAL A 36 18.13 -7.77 -5.24
CA VAL A 36 17.04 -8.37 -4.46
C VAL A 36 16.78 -9.78 -4.98
N PRO A 37 16.98 -10.85 -4.19
CA PRO A 37 16.69 -12.20 -4.66
C PRO A 37 15.18 -12.38 -4.91
N PRO A 38 14.79 -13.34 -5.77
CA PRO A 38 13.40 -13.72 -5.90
C PRO A 38 12.80 -14.07 -4.53
N TYR A 39 11.56 -13.68 -4.31
CA TYR A 39 10.84 -14.06 -3.11
C TYR A 39 10.44 -15.53 -3.21
N GLU A 40 10.58 -16.28 -2.12
CA GLU A 40 10.08 -17.65 -2.06
C GLU A 40 8.56 -17.63 -2.31
N GLY A 41 8.08 -18.54 -3.16
CA GLY A 41 6.67 -18.58 -3.60
C GLY A 41 6.28 -17.52 -4.63
N LEU A 42 6.55 -16.25 -4.37
CA LEU A 42 6.17 -15.14 -5.25
C LEU A 42 7.13 -14.93 -6.44
N GLY A 43 8.32 -15.52 -6.38
CA GLY A 43 9.38 -15.32 -7.38
C GLY A 43 9.72 -13.84 -7.57
N ASN A 44 9.88 -13.43 -8.83
CA ASN A 44 10.17 -12.02 -9.16
C ASN A 44 9.00 -11.07 -8.88
N THR A 45 7.78 -11.58 -8.75
CA THR A 45 6.58 -10.76 -8.50
C THR A 45 6.66 -10.03 -7.17
N GLY A 46 7.26 -10.65 -6.14
CA GLY A 46 7.41 -10.04 -4.81
C GLY A 46 8.20 -8.72 -4.82
N ARG A 47 9.02 -8.49 -5.86
CA ARG A 47 9.79 -7.25 -6.05
C ARG A 47 8.89 -6.03 -6.31
N ILE A 48 7.62 -6.21 -6.67
CA ILE A 48 6.67 -5.10 -6.87
C ILE A 48 6.46 -4.28 -5.59
N VAL A 49 6.69 -4.88 -4.42
CA VAL A 49 6.54 -4.22 -3.12
C VAL A 49 7.48 -3.01 -2.99
N MET A 50 8.62 -3.02 -3.68
CA MET A 50 9.58 -1.90 -3.71
C MET A 50 9.02 -0.67 -4.42
N MET A 51 7.98 -0.81 -5.24
CA MET A 51 7.31 0.30 -5.92
C MET A 51 5.95 0.57 -5.27
N HIS A 52 5.19 -0.48 -4.96
CA HIS A 52 3.85 -0.39 -4.39
C HIS A 52 3.87 0.31 -3.02
N VAL A 53 4.70 -0.14 -2.08
CA VAL A 53 4.71 0.40 -0.71
C VAL A 53 5.09 1.89 -0.67
N PRO A 54 6.15 2.35 -1.37
CA PRO A 54 6.45 3.78 -1.45
C PRO A 54 5.31 4.61 -2.02
N THR A 55 4.61 4.14 -3.07
CA THR A 55 3.48 4.88 -3.64
C THR A 55 2.31 5.00 -2.66
N ALA A 56 1.95 3.93 -1.96
CA ALA A 56 0.89 3.95 -0.95
C ALA A 56 1.24 4.81 0.28
N TRP A 57 2.51 4.77 0.71
CA TRP A 57 3.00 5.63 1.80
C TRP A 57 2.94 7.11 1.41
N LEU A 58 3.42 7.44 0.21
CA LEU A 58 3.46 8.81 -0.26
C LEU A 58 2.09 9.41 -0.54
N SER A 59 1.10 8.62 -0.94
CA SER A 59 -0.26 9.17 -1.09
C SER A 59 -0.77 9.73 0.23
N THR A 60 -0.62 8.96 1.32
CA THR A 60 -1.09 9.40 2.64
C THR A 60 -0.27 10.57 3.18
N PHE A 61 1.06 10.55 2.97
CA PHE A 61 1.94 11.66 3.34
C PHE A 61 1.60 12.95 2.58
N ALA A 62 1.32 12.86 1.28
CA ALA A 62 0.91 13.99 0.47
C ALA A 62 -0.43 14.57 0.93
N PHE A 63 -1.40 13.72 1.28
CA PHE A 63 -2.67 14.16 1.87
C PHE A 63 -2.50 14.85 3.22
N ALA A 64 -1.54 14.42 4.05
CA ALA A 64 -1.19 15.13 5.29
C ALA A 64 -0.62 16.52 5.02
N ILE A 65 0.25 16.66 4.02
CA ILE A 65 0.76 17.96 3.57
C ILE A 65 -0.38 18.85 3.05
N ALA A 66 -1.32 18.29 2.29
CA ALA A 66 -2.48 19.01 1.80
C ALA A 66 -3.37 19.53 2.95
N ALA A 67 -3.63 18.69 3.95
CA ALA A 67 -4.37 19.06 5.16
C ALA A 67 -3.64 20.17 5.93
N TRP A 68 -2.33 20.04 6.12
CA TRP A 68 -1.52 21.06 6.77
C TRP A 68 -1.64 22.42 6.08
N TYR A 69 -1.42 22.48 4.77
CA TYR A 69 -1.51 23.73 4.02
C TYR A 69 -2.95 24.26 3.92
N SER A 70 -3.95 23.39 3.99
CA SER A 70 -5.36 23.80 4.12
C SER A 70 -5.63 24.52 5.45
N ILE A 71 -5.08 24.03 6.58
CA ILE A 71 -5.15 24.73 7.87
C ILE A 71 -4.44 26.09 7.78
N VAL A 72 -3.24 26.13 7.20
CA VAL A 72 -2.46 27.36 7.05
C VAL A 72 -3.24 28.37 6.18
N TYR A 73 -3.84 27.92 5.08
CA TYR A 73 -4.70 28.74 4.23
C TYR A 73 -5.89 29.30 5.00
N LEU A 74 -6.62 28.47 5.77
CA LEU A 74 -7.78 28.94 6.53
C LEU A 74 -7.42 29.99 7.60
N ARG A 75 -6.19 29.94 8.13
CA ARG A 75 -5.66 30.92 9.08
C ARG A 75 -5.18 32.21 8.42
N ARG A 76 -4.44 32.11 7.30
CA ARG A 76 -3.75 33.24 6.67
C ARG A 76 -4.49 33.85 5.49
N ARG A 77 -5.41 33.10 4.88
CA ARG A 77 -6.17 33.44 3.66
C ARG A 77 -5.29 33.82 2.48
N GLN A 78 -4.10 33.23 2.39
CA GLN A 78 -3.15 33.52 1.31
C GLN A 78 -3.28 32.46 0.21
N ALA A 79 -3.54 32.89 -1.02
CA ALA A 79 -3.70 31.98 -2.15
C ALA A 79 -2.51 31.04 -2.36
N ARG A 80 -1.29 31.41 -1.94
CA ARG A 80 -0.10 30.54 -2.04
C ARG A 80 -0.19 29.27 -1.19
N ASP A 81 -0.92 29.33 -0.08
CA ASP A 81 -1.10 28.18 0.80
C ASP A 81 -2.16 27.23 0.21
N ASP A 82 -3.18 27.76 -0.46
CA ASP A 82 -4.11 26.93 -1.23
C ASP A 82 -3.43 26.22 -2.40
N ASP A 83 -2.59 26.90 -3.19
CA ASP A 83 -1.83 26.24 -4.26
C ASP A 83 -1.00 25.07 -3.75
N ARG A 84 -0.35 25.26 -2.59
CA ARG A 84 0.43 24.22 -1.94
C ARG A 84 -0.43 23.03 -1.52
N ALA A 85 -1.61 23.30 -0.97
CA ALA A 85 -2.59 22.25 -0.64
C ALA A 85 -3.06 21.52 -1.91
N LEU A 86 -3.41 22.24 -2.97
CA LEU A 86 -3.85 21.67 -4.24
C LEU A 86 -2.77 20.75 -4.83
N VAL A 87 -1.53 21.21 -4.95
CA VAL A 87 -0.43 20.40 -5.52
C VAL A 87 -0.16 19.16 -4.68
N ALA A 88 -0.21 19.27 -3.36
CA ALA A 88 -0.08 18.12 -2.49
C ALA A 88 -1.23 17.11 -2.72
N THR A 89 -2.46 17.58 -2.89
CA THR A 89 -3.62 16.73 -3.20
C THR A 89 -3.51 16.07 -4.57
N GLU A 90 -3.08 16.80 -5.62
CA GLU A 90 -2.83 16.25 -6.96
C GLU A 90 -1.80 15.12 -6.92
N LEU A 91 -0.68 15.33 -6.22
CA LEU A 91 0.35 14.31 -6.08
C LEU A 91 -0.12 13.14 -5.22
N GLY A 92 -0.85 13.39 -4.13
CA GLY A 92 -1.43 12.33 -3.30
C GLY A 92 -2.38 11.45 -4.10
N PHE A 93 -3.25 12.06 -4.90
CA PHE A 93 -4.16 11.34 -5.79
C PHE A 93 -3.42 10.53 -6.86
N LEU A 94 -2.39 11.10 -7.49
CA LEU A 94 -1.55 10.38 -8.44
C LEU A 94 -0.88 9.15 -7.79
N PHE A 95 -0.31 9.32 -6.59
CA PHE A 95 0.30 8.21 -5.85
C PHE A 95 -0.73 7.17 -5.42
N SER A 96 -1.95 7.56 -5.06
CA SER A 96 -3.05 6.62 -4.81
C SER A 96 -3.40 5.81 -6.04
N VAL A 97 -3.51 6.45 -7.22
CA VAL A 97 -3.75 5.72 -8.49
C VAL A 97 -2.62 4.74 -8.78
N LEU A 98 -1.37 5.15 -8.62
CA LEU A 98 -0.22 4.26 -8.80
C LEU A 98 -0.23 3.08 -7.81
N ALA A 99 -0.59 3.33 -6.55
CA ALA A 99 -0.74 2.29 -5.54
C ALA A 99 -1.87 1.31 -5.92
N THR A 100 -3.00 1.80 -6.41
CA THR A 100 -4.11 0.95 -6.89
C THR A 100 -3.69 0.10 -8.09
N VAL A 101 -3.04 0.69 -9.10
CA VAL A 101 -2.59 -0.04 -10.30
C VAL A 101 -1.57 -1.11 -9.93
N THR A 102 -0.55 -0.76 -9.15
CA THR A 102 0.49 -1.71 -8.72
C THR A 102 -0.07 -2.79 -7.79
N GLY A 103 -1.03 -2.44 -6.93
CA GLY A 103 -1.75 -3.40 -6.08
C GLY A 103 -2.59 -4.37 -6.90
N SER A 104 -3.30 -3.88 -7.92
CA SER A 104 -4.10 -4.69 -8.84
C SER A 104 -3.24 -5.65 -9.68
N MET A 105 -2.05 -5.20 -10.12
CA MET A 105 -1.06 -6.09 -10.76
C MET A 105 -0.61 -7.21 -9.83
N PHE A 106 -0.34 -6.90 -8.55
CA PHE A 106 -0.01 -7.91 -7.55
C PHE A 106 -1.17 -8.88 -7.33
N ALA A 107 -2.39 -8.36 -7.16
CA ALA A 107 -3.62 -9.13 -7.02
C ALA A 107 -3.80 -10.13 -8.17
N LYS A 108 -3.61 -9.69 -9.42
CA LYS A 108 -3.74 -10.57 -10.58
C LYS A 108 -2.79 -11.76 -10.54
N VAL A 109 -1.54 -11.54 -10.13
CA VAL A 109 -0.51 -12.59 -10.11
C VAL A 109 -0.69 -13.53 -8.92
N VAL A 110 -1.20 -13.02 -7.80
CA VAL A 110 -1.25 -13.73 -6.54
C VAL A 110 -2.61 -14.41 -6.30
N TRP A 111 -3.70 -13.78 -6.71
CA TRP A 111 -5.08 -14.25 -6.53
C TRP A 111 -5.79 -14.57 -7.84
N GLY A 112 -5.13 -14.41 -8.99
CA GLY A 112 -5.72 -14.72 -10.30
C GLY A 112 -6.70 -13.68 -10.83
N SER A 113 -7.09 -12.68 -10.03
CA SER A 113 -7.99 -11.58 -10.40
C SER A 113 -7.37 -10.21 -10.11
N TRP A 114 -7.65 -9.24 -10.99
CA TRP A 114 -7.22 -7.84 -10.83
C TRP A 114 -7.92 -7.11 -9.68
N TRP A 115 -9.09 -7.60 -9.28
CA TRP A 115 -9.93 -7.02 -8.24
C TRP A 115 -10.77 -8.09 -7.57
N ASN A 116 -10.84 -8.06 -6.24
CA ASN A 116 -11.45 -9.07 -5.38
C ASN A 116 -12.40 -8.45 -4.35
N TRP A 117 -12.60 -7.12 -4.39
CA TRP A 117 -13.46 -6.38 -3.45
C TRP A 117 -13.03 -6.54 -1.98
N GLU A 118 -11.76 -6.82 -1.76
CA GLU A 118 -11.18 -6.95 -0.42
C GLU A 118 -11.23 -5.59 0.32
N PRO A 119 -11.39 -5.57 1.65
CA PRO A 119 -11.41 -4.34 2.44
C PRO A 119 -10.36 -3.28 2.07
N ARG A 120 -9.12 -3.64 1.75
CA ARG A 120 -8.09 -2.66 1.33
C ARG A 120 -8.31 -2.12 -0.08
N GLU A 121 -8.66 -2.99 -1.03
CA GLU A 121 -9.02 -2.61 -2.39
C GLU A 121 -10.22 -1.64 -2.38
N THR A 122 -11.29 -2.04 -1.69
CA THR A 122 -12.49 -1.21 -1.54
C THR A 122 -12.16 0.11 -0.84
N SER A 123 -11.31 0.09 0.19
CA SER A 123 -10.92 1.31 0.90
C SER A 123 -10.13 2.29 0.03
N ILE A 124 -9.19 1.82 -0.80
CA ILE A 124 -8.45 2.70 -1.70
C ILE A 124 -9.33 3.22 -2.84
N LEU A 125 -10.31 2.44 -3.32
CA LEU A 125 -11.32 2.91 -4.27
C LEU A 125 -12.16 4.05 -3.68
N ILE A 126 -12.67 3.88 -2.46
CA ILE A 126 -13.42 4.93 -1.76
C ILE A 126 -12.55 6.18 -1.57
N LEU A 127 -11.27 6.01 -1.21
CA LEU A 127 -10.33 7.12 -1.08
C LEU A 127 -10.14 7.88 -2.41
N LEU A 128 -10.00 7.17 -3.52
CA LEU A 128 -9.94 7.77 -4.86
C LEU A 128 -11.22 8.54 -5.19
N LEU A 129 -12.39 8.02 -4.84
CA LEU A 129 -13.66 8.74 -5.06
C LEU A 129 -13.77 10.01 -4.21
N ILE A 130 -13.35 9.97 -2.94
CA ILE A 130 -13.30 11.14 -2.05
C ILE A 130 -12.40 12.23 -2.65
N TYR A 131 -11.19 11.88 -3.07
CA TYR A 131 -10.28 12.87 -3.66
C TYR A 131 -10.66 13.26 -5.10
N GLY A 132 -11.35 12.40 -5.84
CA GLY A 132 -11.99 12.77 -7.11
C GLY A 132 -13.07 13.83 -6.91
N ALA A 133 -13.90 13.67 -5.88
CA ALA A 133 -14.92 14.65 -5.50
C ALA A 133 -14.31 15.98 -5.03
N TYR A 134 -13.14 15.97 -4.39
CA TYR A 134 -12.38 17.20 -4.10
C TYR A 134 -12.07 18.00 -5.38
N PHE A 135 -11.60 17.34 -6.44
CA PHE A 135 -11.31 18.04 -7.71
C PHE A 135 -12.59 18.51 -8.40
N ALA A 136 -13.65 17.68 -8.40
CA ALA A 136 -14.95 18.06 -8.94
C ALA A 136 -15.53 19.30 -8.24
N LEU A 137 -15.44 19.36 -6.90
CA LEU A 137 -15.82 20.53 -6.11
C LEU A 137 -15.02 21.77 -6.55
N ARG A 138 -13.70 21.63 -6.73
CA ARG A 138 -12.86 22.76 -7.15
C ARG A 138 -13.16 23.24 -8.57
N SER A 139 -13.51 22.35 -9.49
CA SER A 139 -13.87 22.74 -10.85
C SER A 139 -15.26 23.37 -10.95
N ALA A 140 -16.17 23.06 -10.02
CA ALA A 140 -17.56 23.53 -10.05
C ALA A 140 -17.77 24.93 -9.45
N ILE A 141 -16.75 25.53 -8.80
CA ILE A 141 -16.87 26.83 -8.14
C ILE A 141 -16.03 27.86 -8.91
N ASP A 142 -16.71 28.82 -9.54
CA ASP A 142 -16.08 29.88 -10.34
C ASP A 142 -15.35 30.91 -9.47
N ASP A 143 -15.98 31.33 -8.36
CA ASP A 143 -15.39 32.31 -7.46
C ASP A 143 -14.11 31.76 -6.80
N PRO A 144 -12.94 32.36 -7.08
CA PRO A 144 -11.67 31.79 -6.68
C PRO A 144 -11.51 31.72 -5.16
N ASP A 145 -12.06 32.67 -4.39
CA ASP A 145 -11.90 32.69 -2.95
C ASP A 145 -12.83 31.69 -2.26
N ARG A 146 -14.09 31.60 -2.68
CA ARG A 146 -15.02 30.56 -2.22
C ARG A 146 -14.52 29.17 -2.57
N ARG A 147 -13.97 28.97 -3.78
CA ARG A 147 -13.36 27.70 -4.20
C ARG A 147 -12.26 27.26 -3.25
N ARG A 148 -11.29 28.15 -2.96
CA ARG A 148 -10.17 27.87 -2.06
C ARG A 148 -10.65 27.54 -0.65
N GLN A 149 -11.63 28.27 -0.14
CA GLN A 149 -12.20 28.05 1.19
C GLN A 149 -12.91 26.70 1.29
N LEU A 150 -13.81 26.39 0.37
CA LEU A 150 -14.54 25.12 0.37
C LEU A 150 -13.59 23.93 0.17
N ALA A 151 -12.62 24.07 -0.72
CA ALA A 151 -11.62 23.03 -0.95
C ALA A 151 -10.74 22.81 0.29
N ALA A 152 -10.27 23.85 0.96
CA ALA A 152 -9.46 23.71 2.16
C ALA A 152 -10.23 22.98 3.27
N VAL A 153 -11.52 23.31 3.48
CA VAL A 153 -12.37 22.59 4.44
C VAL A 153 -12.57 21.14 4.02
N TYR A 154 -12.89 20.89 2.75
CA TYR A 154 -13.06 19.52 2.23
C TYR A 154 -11.80 18.68 2.41
N ALA A 155 -10.62 19.22 2.10
CA ALA A 155 -9.35 18.51 2.24
C ALA A 155 -9.08 18.04 3.67
N LEU A 156 -9.56 18.78 4.69
CA LEU A 156 -9.43 18.37 6.09
C LEU A 156 -10.31 17.16 6.41
N PHE A 157 -11.57 17.17 5.96
CA PHE A 157 -12.45 16.01 6.12
C PHE A 157 -11.94 14.79 5.34
N ALA A 158 -11.52 14.99 4.09
CA ALA A 158 -10.94 13.94 3.27
C ALA A 158 -9.68 13.34 3.91
N PHE A 159 -8.83 14.18 4.54
CA PHE A 159 -7.64 13.70 5.23
C PHE A 159 -7.97 12.85 6.45
N VAL A 160 -9.07 13.08 7.16
CA VAL A 160 -9.49 12.19 8.26
C VAL A 160 -9.85 10.80 7.71
N SER A 161 -10.50 10.74 6.54
CA SER A 161 -10.82 9.47 5.87
C SER A 161 -9.57 8.71 5.39
N ALA A 162 -8.50 9.41 4.98
CA ALA A 162 -7.31 8.78 4.41
C ALA A 162 -6.61 7.73 5.32
N PRO A 163 -6.18 8.04 6.56
CA PRO A 163 -5.58 7.06 7.44
C PRO A 163 -6.60 6.03 7.94
N LEU A 164 -7.88 6.41 8.09
CA LEU A 164 -8.93 5.46 8.48
C LEU A 164 -9.09 4.37 7.42
N LEU A 165 -9.26 4.74 6.16
CA LEU A 165 -9.45 3.81 5.05
C LEU A 165 -8.16 3.04 4.72
N THR A 166 -6.99 3.67 4.84
CA THR A 166 -5.72 3.01 4.46
C THR A 166 -5.18 2.09 5.58
N TYR A 167 -5.33 2.51 6.83
CA TYR A 167 -4.67 1.84 7.96
C TYR A 167 -5.63 1.16 8.94
N VAL A 168 -6.80 1.74 9.21
CA VAL A 168 -7.71 1.23 10.24
C VAL A 168 -8.67 0.18 9.66
N VAL A 169 -9.51 0.57 8.70
CA VAL A 169 -10.57 -0.28 8.13
C VAL A 169 -10.04 -1.63 7.63
N PRO A 170 -8.94 -1.73 6.86
CA PRO A 170 -8.45 -3.02 6.37
C PRO A 170 -7.92 -3.95 7.46
N ARG A 171 -7.69 -3.43 8.68
CA ARG A 171 -7.22 -4.21 9.84
C ARG A 171 -8.34 -4.59 10.80
N MET A 172 -9.56 -4.06 10.60
CA MET A 172 -10.74 -4.45 11.36
C MET A 172 -11.36 -5.76 10.86
N TYR A 173 -11.01 -6.20 9.65
CA TYR A 173 -11.49 -7.46 9.08
C TYR A 173 -10.45 -8.56 9.26
N GLU A 174 -10.84 -9.63 9.94
CA GLU A 174 -9.97 -10.79 10.25
C GLU A 174 -9.79 -11.72 9.03
N ASN A 175 -10.72 -11.68 8.08
CA ASN A 175 -10.72 -12.48 6.85
C ASN A 175 -10.31 -11.64 5.64
N THR A 176 -9.03 -11.26 5.58
CA THR A 176 -8.46 -10.45 4.48
C THR A 176 -7.54 -11.28 3.60
N LEU A 177 -7.71 -11.19 2.28
CA LEU A 177 -6.73 -11.72 1.31
C LEU A 177 -5.40 -10.99 1.42
N HIS A 178 -5.42 -9.76 1.94
CA HIS A 178 -4.24 -8.94 2.00
C HIS A 178 -3.24 -9.57 2.97
N PRO A 179 -2.01 -9.86 2.53
CA PRO A 179 -0.98 -10.42 3.39
C PRO A 179 -0.52 -9.37 4.41
N ASN A 180 -1.32 -9.14 5.46
CA ASN A 180 -0.98 -8.32 6.62
C ASN A 180 0.23 -8.91 7.38
N CYS A 181 0.52 -10.18 7.14
CA CYS A 181 1.50 -11.01 7.84
C CYS A 181 2.88 -11.05 7.19
N ALA A 182 2.99 -10.82 5.87
CA ALA A 182 4.25 -11.06 5.16
C ALA A 182 5.26 -9.90 5.28
N PHE A 183 4.82 -8.70 5.67
CA PHE A 183 5.62 -7.48 5.44
C PHE A 183 5.75 -6.49 6.63
N LEU A 184 4.95 -6.58 7.71
CA LEU A 184 5.02 -5.59 8.82
C LEU A 184 5.36 -6.22 10.20
N PRO A 185 6.23 -5.60 11.02
CA PRO A 185 6.53 -6.05 12.38
C PRO A 185 5.32 -5.88 13.32
N GLY A 186 4.96 -6.93 14.06
CA GLY A 186 3.95 -6.88 15.13
C GLY A 186 2.52 -7.26 14.74
N SER A 187 2.24 -7.56 13.47
CA SER A 187 0.95 -8.12 13.05
C SER A 187 0.78 -9.53 13.64
N ARG A 188 -0.19 -9.73 14.53
CA ARG A 188 -0.62 -11.08 14.96
C ARG A 188 -1.67 -11.57 13.97
N CYS A 189 -1.26 -12.45 13.06
CA CYS A 189 -2.20 -13.16 12.20
C CYS A 189 -2.60 -14.43 12.94
N ASN A 190 -3.67 -14.35 13.73
CA ASN A 190 -4.11 -15.47 14.56
C ASN A 190 -4.75 -16.61 13.75
N GLY A 191 -4.75 -16.54 12.41
CA GLY A 191 -5.40 -17.53 11.57
C GLY A 191 -6.90 -17.64 11.90
N ILE A 192 -7.49 -18.80 11.61
CA ILE A 192 -8.81 -19.19 12.11
C ILE A 192 -8.65 -20.41 13.02
N THR A 193 -9.45 -20.46 14.09
CA THR A 193 -9.57 -21.67 14.91
C THR A 193 -10.80 -22.44 14.48
N LEU A 194 -10.61 -23.68 14.02
CA LEU A 194 -11.70 -24.58 13.66
C LEU A 194 -11.82 -25.70 14.70
N ALA A 195 -13.02 -25.87 15.24
CA ALA A 195 -13.41 -27.08 15.95
C ALA A 195 -13.66 -28.23 14.96
N ASN A 196 -13.79 -29.47 15.45
CA ASN A 196 -14.14 -30.62 14.60
C ASN A 196 -15.44 -30.37 13.82
N ASN A 197 -15.43 -30.67 12.51
CA ASN A 197 -16.50 -30.34 11.55
C ASN A 197 -16.79 -28.83 11.40
N GLY A 198 -15.97 -27.98 12.03
CA GLY A 198 -16.06 -26.53 11.92
C GLY A 198 -15.73 -26.06 10.52
N VAL A 199 -16.47 -25.05 10.08
CA VAL A 199 -16.27 -24.38 8.80
C VAL A 199 -15.81 -22.97 9.09
N GLY A 200 -14.81 -22.51 8.37
CA GLY A 200 -14.38 -21.13 8.38
C GLY A 200 -13.91 -20.70 7.01
N GLN A 201 -13.48 -19.45 6.93
CA GLN A 201 -12.99 -18.87 5.70
C GLN A 201 -11.62 -18.27 5.96
N LEU A 202 -10.70 -18.47 5.02
CA LEU A 202 -9.37 -17.92 5.12
C LEU A 202 -8.94 -17.42 3.74
N GLY A 203 -8.87 -16.10 3.60
CA GLY A 203 -8.87 -15.46 2.27
C GLY A 203 -10.18 -15.74 1.52
N ASP A 204 -10.09 -16.11 0.23
CA ASP A 204 -11.22 -16.51 -0.61
C ASP A 204 -11.57 -17.99 -0.52
N GLN A 205 -10.83 -18.73 0.31
CA GLN A 205 -10.99 -20.17 0.44
C GLN A 205 -11.89 -20.46 1.64
N ARG A 206 -12.90 -21.31 1.42
CA ARG A 206 -13.67 -21.94 2.50
C ARG A 206 -12.89 -23.15 2.97
N LEU A 207 -12.65 -23.24 4.28
CA LEU A 207 -11.99 -24.35 4.94
C LEU A 207 -13.01 -25.09 5.80
N GLN A 208 -13.04 -26.40 5.72
CA GLN A 208 -13.82 -27.26 6.60
C GLN A 208 -12.89 -28.28 7.24
N LEU A 209 -12.82 -28.29 8.56
CA LEU A 209 -12.03 -29.27 9.28
C LEU A 209 -12.80 -30.60 9.29
N LEU A 210 -12.29 -31.58 8.54
CA LEU A 210 -12.90 -32.92 8.49
C LEU A 210 -12.45 -33.76 9.68
N ASN A 211 -11.16 -33.75 9.96
CA ASN A 211 -10.57 -34.58 11.01
C ASN A 211 -9.24 -34.01 11.51
N VAL A 212 -8.81 -34.43 12.70
CA VAL A 212 -7.50 -34.13 13.27
C VAL A 212 -6.82 -35.44 13.64
N GLU A 213 -5.81 -35.82 12.87
CA GLU A 213 -5.00 -37.01 13.11
C GLU A 213 -3.88 -36.68 14.09
N ARG A 214 -3.73 -37.47 15.14
CA ARG A 214 -2.71 -37.28 16.18
C ARG A 214 -1.81 -38.51 16.21
N ASN A 215 -0.54 -38.34 15.91
CA ASN A 215 0.48 -39.40 15.96
C ASN A 215 1.66 -38.94 16.83
N GLY A 216 1.59 -39.26 18.12
CA GLY A 216 2.53 -38.73 19.12
C GLY A 216 2.46 -37.21 19.19
N ASP A 217 3.61 -36.55 19.02
CA ASP A 217 3.73 -35.09 19.01
C ASP A 217 3.32 -34.46 17.67
N LEU A 218 3.15 -35.24 16.61
CA LEU A 218 2.71 -34.75 15.31
C LEU A 218 1.19 -34.72 15.25
N VAL A 219 0.65 -33.56 14.88
CA VAL A 219 -0.76 -33.36 14.63
C VAL A 219 -0.95 -32.95 13.18
N THR A 220 -1.79 -33.67 12.45
CA THR A 220 -2.15 -33.37 11.06
C THR A 220 -3.63 -33.02 10.99
N ALA A 221 -3.95 -31.83 10.51
CA ALA A 221 -5.34 -31.44 10.28
C ALA A 221 -5.75 -31.85 8.86
N VAL A 222 -6.86 -32.55 8.71
CA VAL A 222 -7.44 -32.89 7.40
C VAL A 222 -8.48 -31.83 7.08
N VAL A 223 -8.16 -30.95 6.13
CA VAL A 223 -8.95 -29.76 5.84
C VAL A 223 -9.43 -29.82 4.40
N ASP A 224 -10.73 -29.81 4.23
CA ASP A 224 -11.35 -29.64 2.92
C ASP A 224 -11.36 -28.15 2.57
N VAL A 225 -10.87 -27.83 1.38
CA VAL A 225 -10.71 -26.47 0.91
C VAL A 225 -11.44 -26.29 -0.40
N SER A 226 -12.21 -25.21 -0.51
CA SER A 226 -12.96 -24.88 -1.73
C SER A 226 -12.89 -23.38 -2.02
N GLY A 227 -12.82 -23.03 -3.30
CA GLY A 227 -12.92 -21.66 -3.77
C GLY A 227 -14.37 -21.14 -3.79
N VAL A 228 -14.53 -19.90 -4.23
CA VAL A 228 -15.83 -19.23 -4.35
C VAL A 228 -16.79 -20.06 -5.22
N GLY A 229 -18.01 -20.30 -4.72
CA GLY A 229 -18.99 -21.12 -5.44
C GLY A 229 -18.73 -22.64 -5.42
N PHE A 230 -17.92 -23.13 -4.47
CA PHE A 230 -17.53 -24.54 -4.31
C PHE A 230 -16.67 -25.10 -5.47
N SER A 231 -16.05 -24.24 -6.27
CA SER A 231 -15.08 -24.66 -7.29
C SER A 231 -13.77 -25.17 -6.67
N ASN A 232 -13.03 -25.99 -7.41
CA ASN A 232 -11.66 -26.44 -7.10
C ASN A 232 -11.50 -27.03 -5.68
N ARG A 233 -12.44 -27.89 -5.29
CA ARG A 233 -12.43 -28.58 -4.00
C ARG A 233 -11.24 -29.54 -3.90
N THR A 234 -10.41 -29.37 -2.87
CA THR A 234 -9.31 -30.29 -2.57
C THR A 234 -9.23 -30.54 -1.08
N THR A 235 -8.58 -31.65 -0.70
CA THR A 235 -8.26 -31.92 0.70
C THR A 235 -6.77 -31.66 0.95
N LEU A 236 -6.47 -30.77 1.89
CA LEU A 236 -5.12 -30.43 2.33
C LEU A 236 -4.86 -31.01 3.72
N ARG A 237 -3.59 -31.38 3.98
CA ARG A 237 -3.16 -32.04 5.23
C ARG A 237 -1.95 -31.35 5.88
N PRO A 238 -2.08 -30.12 6.40
CA PRO A 238 -1.00 -29.47 7.14
C PRO A 238 -0.65 -30.21 8.44
N THR A 239 0.64 -30.26 8.77
CA THR A 239 1.16 -30.96 9.95
C THR A 239 1.93 -30.01 10.87
N TYR A 240 1.75 -30.19 12.17
CA TYR A 240 2.37 -29.42 13.25
C TYR A 240 2.95 -30.34 14.33
N ASN A 241 4.17 -30.06 14.77
CA ASN A 241 4.80 -30.75 15.89
C ASN A 241 4.58 -29.96 17.18
N ARG A 242 3.85 -30.56 18.13
CA ARG A 242 3.51 -29.95 19.43
C ARG A 242 4.70 -29.81 20.36
N ALA A 243 5.63 -30.77 20.37
CA ALA A 243 6.81 -30.74 21.24
C ALA A 243 7.78 -29.63 20.85
N THR A 244 8.05 -29.46 19.56
CA THR A 244 8.96 -28.42 19.06
C THR A 244 8.29 -27.08 18.77
N GLN A 245 6.95 -27.04 18.84
CA GLN A 245 6.11 -25.91 18.41
C GLN A 245 6.45 -25.41 16.99
N ARG A 246 6.57 -26.34 16.03
CA ARG A 246 6.97 -26.03 14.65
C ARG A 246 6.04 -26.68 13.64
N GLN A 247 5.82 -25.96 12.53
CA GLN A 247 5.19 -26.48 11.33
C GLN A 247 6.11 -27.54 10.69
N VAL A 248 5.52 -28.65 10.26
CA VAL A 248 6.25 -29.77 9.64
C VAL A 248 5.88 -29.91 8.17
N ASP A 249 4.59 -29.80 7.85
CA ASP A 249 4.09 -29.83 6.46
C ASP A 249 3.07 -28.70 6.25
N THR A 250 3.22 -28.00 5.13
CA THR A 250 2.41 -26.84 4.75
C THR A 250 2.02 -26.96 3.27
N PRO A 251 0.96 -27.72 2.95
CA PRO A 251 0.56 -27.97 1.57
C PRO A 251 0.02 -26.72 0.88
N ASN A 252 0.23 -26.62 -0.44
CA ASN A 252 -0.25 -25.49 -1.24
C ASN A 252 -1.76 -25.53 -1.47
N PHE A 253 -2.39 -24.36 -1.46
CA PHE A 253 -3.76 -24.18 -1.92
C PHE A 253 -3.89 -24.44 -3.44
N PRO A 254 -5.00 -24.99 -3.94
CA PRO A 254 -5.26 -25.13 -5.38
C PRO A 254 -5.15 -23.78 -6.08
N ASP A 255 -4.48 -23.77 -7.24
CA ASP A 255 -4.31 -22.59 -8.11
C ASP A 255 -3.73 -21.36 -7.40
N SER A 256 -3.12 -21.56 -6.24
CA SER A 256 -2.60 -20.52 -5.38
C SER A 256 -1.19 -20.87 -4.99
N ARG A 257 -0.36 -19.83 -4.88
CA ARG A 257 1.00 -20.00 -4.38
C ARG A 257 1.05 -20.05 -2.87
N PHE A 258 -0.05 -19.84 -2.15
CA PHE A 258 -0.02 -19.86 -0.68
C PHE A 258 -0.12 -21.29 -0.15
N MET A 259 0.42 -21.48 1.05
CA MET A 259 0.40 -22.72 1.80
C MET A 259 -0.62 -22.63 2.94
N LEU A 260 -1.32 -23.72 3.19
CA LEU A 260 -2.09 -23.89 4.41
C LEU A 260 -1.14 -24.34 5.52
N ALA A 261 -1.09 -23.58 6.61
CA ALA A 261 -0.21 -23.85 7.74
C ALA A 261 -1.02 -24.11 9.01
N LEU A 262 -0.68 -25.18 9.73
CA LEU A 262 -1.20 -25.47 11.07
C LEU A 262 -0.28 -24.80 12.10
N GLN A 263 -0.76 -23.78 12.80
CA GLN A 263 0.03 -22.95 13.72
C GLN A 263 -0.07 -23.38 15.18
N GLY A 264 -1.19 -24.01 15.55
CA GLY A 264 -1.47 -24.38 16.92
C GLY A 264 -2.59 -25.40 16.99
N VAL A 265 -2.62 -26.14 18.10
CA VAL A 265 -3.65 -27.13 18.38
C VAL A 265 -4.01 -27.00 19.85
N ASP A 266 -5.24 -26.56 20.10
CA ASP A 266 -5.79 -26.40 21.44
C ASP A 266 -6.75 -27.57 21.74
N GLU A 267 -7.29 -27.61 22.95
CA GLU A 267 -8.28 -28.62 23.36
C GLU A 267 -9.60 -28.50 22.57
N THR A 268 -9.90 -27.29 22.07
CA THR A 268 -11.17 -26.95 21.40
C THR A 268 -11.09 -26.98 19.88
N GLY A 269 -9.89 -27.11 19.28
CA GLY A 269 -9.75 -27.06 17.83
C GLY A 269 -8.31 -26.90 17.34
N VAL A 270 -8.18 -26.63 16.04
CA VAL A 270 -6.91 -26.38 15.35
C VAL A 270 -6.84 -24.95 14.82
N GLN A 271 -5.68 -24.32 14.95
CA GLN A 271 -5.42 -22.98 14.45
C GLN A 271 -4.75 -23.06 13.08
N LEU A 272 -5.49 -22.70 12.03
CA LEU A 272 -5.06 -22.74 10.64
C LEU A 272 -4.76 -21.34 10.14
N ASN A 273 -3.74 -21.19 9.31
CA ASN A 273 -3.38 -19.91 8.71
C ASN A 273 -2.91 -20.06 7.27
N ILE A 274 -2.94 -18.97 6.50
CA ILE A 274 -2.33 -18.90 5.17
C ILE A 274 -0.92 -18.36 5.31
N GLN A 275 0.01 -19.05 4.68
CA GLN A 275 1.40 -18.67 4.65
C GLN A 275 1.83 -18.45 3.20
N ALA A 276 2.54 -17.36 2.94
CA ALA A 276 3.29 -17.27 1.69
C ALA A 276 4.42 -18.31 1.72
N PRO A 277 4.81 -18.93 0.59
CA PRO A 277 5.91 -19.88 0.60
C PRO A 277 7.18 -19.22 1.08
N GLY A 278 7.93 -19.95 1.90
CA GLY A 278 9.21 -19.50 2.41
C GLY A 278 9.16 -18.65 3.68
N ASN A 279 10.24 -18.73 4.47
CA ASN A 279 10.36 -18.02 5.74
C ASN A 279 10.88 -16.58 5.59
N THR A 280 11.04 -16.10 4.36
CA THR A 280 11.69 -14.82 4.07
C THR A 280 10.74 -13.66 4.34
N SER A 281 10.48 -13.41 5.63
CA SER A 281 10.03 -12.11 6.10
C SER A 281 10.94 -11.05 5.48
N GLN A 282 10.36 -9.93 5.03
CA GLN A 282 11.10 -8.75 4.57
C GLN A 282 12.25 -8.33 5.51
N ARG A 283 12.19 -8.76 6.79
CA ARG A 283 13.16 -8.51 7.85
C ARG A 283 14.47 -9.28 7.72
N GLY A 284 14.46 -10.49 7.14
CA GLY A 284 15.62 -11.40 7.13
C GLY A 284 16.67 -11.08 6.06
N ASN A 285 16.25 -10.46 4.96
CA ASN A 285 17.13 -10.19 3.82
C ASN A 285 17.55 -8.71 3.76
N VAL A 286 18.84 -8.45 3.97
CA VAL A 286 19.42 -7.10 3.97
C VAL A 286 19.24 -6.42 2.61
N ALA A 287 19.39 -7.13 1.49
CA ALA A 287 19.20 -6.58 0.15
C ALA A 287 17.77 -6.05 -0.05
N THR A 288 16.78 -6.87 0.32
CA THR A 288 15.36 -6.50 0.26
C THR A 288 15.05 -5.26 1.09
N ARG A 289 15.47 -5.26 2.36
CA ARG A 289 15.19 -4.17 3.29
C ARG A 289 15.86 -2.86 2.86
N THR A 290 17.14 -2.92 2.49
CA THR A 290 17.90 -1.75 2.05
C THR A 290 17.31 -1.16 0.77
N THR A 291 16.94 -2.02 -0.20
CA THR A 291 16.34 -1.56 -1.46
C THR A 291 14.96 -0.92 -1.22
N LEU A 292 14.15 -1.48 -0.31
CA LEU A 292 12.86 -0.89 0.06
C LEU A 292 13.01 0.50 0.69
N PHE A 293 13.92 0.67 1.66
CA PHE A 293 14.17 1.97 2.27
C PHE A 293 14.78 2.97 1.28
N ALA A 294 15.69 2.52 0.42
CA ALA A 294 16.24 3.35 -0.65
C ALA A 294 15.14 3.82 -1.62
N SER A 295 14.18 2.94 -1.94
CA SER A 295 13.00 3.28 -2.73
C SER A 295 12.14 4.33 -2.03
N LEU A 296 11.83 4.15 -0.73
CA LEU A 296 11.09 5.16 0.06
C LEU A 296 11.75 6.54 0.01
N ILE A 297 13.07 6.60 0.17
CA ILE A 297 13.85 7.85 0.09
C ILE A 297 13.75 8.45 -1.31
N GLY A 298 13.95 7.63 -2.34
CA GLY A 298 13.94 8.07 -3.74
C GLY A 298 12.58 8.62 -4.17
N PHE A 299 11.51 7.90 -3.88
CA PHE A 299 10.14 8.34 -4.14
C PHE A 299 9.82 9.62 -3.36
N THR A 300 10.26 9.76 -2.10
CA THR A 300 10.06 10.98 -1.31
C THR A 300 10.80 12.17 -1.92
N GLY A 301 12.04 11.96 -2.38
CA GLY A 301 12.79 12.97 -3.12
C GLY A 301 12.08 13.39 -4.41
N LEU A 302 11.52 12.43 -5.16
CA LEU A 302 10.72 12.68 -6.36
C LEU A 302 9.46 13.48 -6.04
N PHE A 303 8.74 13.13 -4.99
CA PHE A 303 7.57 13.87 -4.52
C PHE A 303 7.93 15.34 -4.26
N PHE A 304 8.96 15.62 -3.45
CA PHE A 304 9.34 17.00 -3.15
C PHE A 304 9.85 17.74 -4.38
N TRP A 305 10.53 17.06 -5.29
CA TRP A 305 10.97 17.68 -6.54
C TRP A 305 9.77 18.14 -7.40
N VAL A 306 8.80 17.25 -7.65
CA VAL A 306 7.61 17.58 -8.44
C VAL A 306 6.73 18.60 -7.71
N TYR A 307 6.58 18.46 -6.40
CA TYR A 307 5.83 19.39 -5.55
C TYR A 307 6.39 20.83 -5.65
N ASN A 308 7.71 20.99 -5.52
CA ASN A 308 8.36 22.30 -5.65
C ASN A 308 8.25 22.86 -7.06
N LEU A 309 8.38 22.01 -8.10
CA LEU A 309 8.22 22.43 -9.48
C LEU A 309 6.81 22.98 -9.73
N ARG A 310 5.79 22.21 -9.37
CA ARG A 310 4.39 22.55 -9.65
C ARG A 310 3.93 23.76 -8.82
N THR A 311 4.32 23.87 -7.55
CA THR A 311 4.01 25.06 -6.74
C THR A 311 4.69 26.32 -7.27
N THR A 312 5.91 26.22 -7.80
CA THR A 312 6.61 27.33 -8.45
C THR A 312 5.89 27.76 -9.72
N LEU A 313 5.45 26.81 -10.55
CA LEU A 313 4.71 27.07 -11.78
C LEU A 313 3.39 27.81 -11.50
N LEU A 314 2.58 27.35 -10.54
CA LEU A 314 1.35 28.04 -10.12
C LEU A 314 1.64 29.45 -9.57
N GLY A 315 2.73 29.59 -8.81
CA GLY A 315 3.20 30.89 -8.34
C GLY A 315 3.57 31.85 -9.48
N LEU A 316 4.19 31.36 -10.55
CA LEU A 316 4.54 32.15 -11.72
C LEU A 316 3.30 32.51 -12.55
N GLN A 317 2.41 31.55 -12.80
CA GLN A 317 1.16 31.79 -13.54
C GLN A 317 0.35 32.92 -12.91
N ARG A 318 0.13 32.90 -11.60
CA ARG A 318 -0.57 33.99 -10.90
C ARG A 318 0.12 35.35 -11.01
N ARG A 319 1.46 35.38 -11.01
CA ARG A 319 2.21 36.64 -11.19
C ARG A 319 2.08 37.19 -12.61
N VAL A 320 1.95 36.31 -13.60
CA VAL A 320 1.72 36.69 -15.01
C VAL A 320 0.29 37.23 -15.17
N GLU A 321 -0.71 36.52 -14.63
CA GLU A 321 -2.11 36.95 -14.60
C GLU A 321 -2.27 38.32 -13.91
N ALA A 322 -1.65 38.50 -12.74
CA ALA A 322 -1.68 39.77 -12.01
C ALA A 322 -1.00 40.93 -12.74
N ARG A 323 -0.16 40.65 -13.75
CA ARG A 323 0.50 41.68 -14.57
C ARG A 323 -0.25 41.97 -15.88
N GLY A 324 -1.40 41.33 -16.13
CA GLY A 324 -2.17 41.50 -17.36
C GLY A 324 -1.44 41.03 -18.62
N LEU A 325 -0.50 40.09 -18.47
CA LEU A 325 0.30 39.52 -19.57
C LEU A 325 -0.27 38.16 -20.05
N ALA A 326 -1.56 37.92 -19.83
CA ALA A 326 -2.28 36.71 -20.20
C ALA A 326 -3.43 37.07 -21.15
#